data_AF-A0A7C8B175-F1
#
_entry.id   AF-A0A7C8B175-F1
#
_cell.length_a   1.000
_cell.length_b   1.000
_cell.length_c   1.000
_cell.angle_alpha   90.00
_cell.angle_beta   90.00
_cell.angle_gamma   90.00
#
_symmetry.space_group_name_H-M   'P 1'
#
loop_
_entity.id
_entity.type
_entity.pdbx_description
1 polymer ?
#
loop_
_entity_poly.entity_id
_entity_poly.type
_entity_poly.pdbx_seq_one_letter_code
_entity_poly.pdbx_strand_id
1 'polypeptide(L)' 'MIEIEVRGDIEQAIRLLKKKMQLDGMKKELKRREYYEKPSAKRRRKQAESKRKLRKLMMRTERD' A
#
# COMPACT_ATOMS: atom_id res chain seq x y z
N MET A 1 1.72 -1.25 13.94
CA MET A 1 3.09 -1.72 14.26
C MET A 1 3.29 -3.02 13.49
N ILE A 2 4.30 -3.11 12.61
CA ILE A 2 4.53 -4.32 11.81
C ILE A 2 5.45 -5.24 12.60
N GLU A 3 4.91 -6.33 13.13
CA GLU A 3 5.66 -7.36 13.81
C GLU A 3 5.70 -8.64 12.98
N ILE A 4 6.84 -9.34 13.03
CA ILE A 4 7.07 -10.63 12.41
C ILE A 4 7.85 -11.50 13.38
N GLU A 5 7.27 -12.66 13.68
CA GLU A 5 7.91 -13.73 14.44
C GLU A 5 8.88 -14.48 13.53
N VAL A 6 10.12 -14.65 13.96
CA VAL A 6 11.13 -15.41 13.22
C VAL A 6 11.03 -16.87 13.65
N ARG A 7 10.57 -17.76 12.76
CA ARG A 7 10.61 -19.21 12.97
C ARG A 7 11.64 -19.84 12.04
N GLY A 8 12.79 -20.20 12.59
CA GLY A 8 13.90 -20.79 11.84
C GLY A 8 14.77 -19.75 11.15
N ASP A 9 14.68 -19.66 9.82
CA ASP A 9 15.60 -18.89 8.99
C ASP A 9 15.29 -17.38 8.98
N ILE A 10 16.31 -16.59 9.35
CA ILE A 10 16.26 -15.13 9.44
C ILE A 10 16.03 -14.49 8.06
N GLU A 11 16.59 -15.05 6.98
CA GLU A 11 16.41 -14.47 5.64
C GLU A 11 14.94 -14.51 5.19
N GLN A 12 14.24 -15.58 5.55
CA GLN A 12 12.81 -15.72 5.24
C GLN A 12 11.98 -14.69 6.00
N ALA A 13 12.28 -14.48 7.29
CA ALA A 13 11.61 -13.46 8.08
C ALA A 13 11.83 -12.04 7.51
N ILE A 14 13.05 -11.72 7.06
CA ILE A 14 13.35 -10.45 6.39
C ILE A 14 12.55 -10.29 5.08
N ARG A 15 12.41 -11.37 4.30
CA ARG A 15 11.64 -11.36 3.06
C ARG A 15 10.15 -11.12 3.32
N LEU A 16 9.60 -11.79 4.34
CA LEU A 16 8.22 -11.59 4.79
C LEU A 16 8.00 -10.16 5.31
N LEU A 17 8.98 -9.59 6.03
CA LEU A 17 8.96 -8.21 6.49
C LEU A 17 8.87 -7.24 5.34
N LYS A 18 9.75 -7.37 4.36
CA LYS A 18 9.74 -6.54 3.15
C LYS A 18 8.40 -6.64 2.43
N LYS A 19 7.81 -7.83 2.30
CA LYS A 19 6.51 -8.04 1.66
C LYS A 19 5.37 -7.39 2.46
N LYS A 20 5.35 -7.55 3.79
CA LYS A 20 4.34 -6.95 4.68
C LYS A 20 4.42 -5.43 4.68
N MET A 21 5.64 -4.86 4.71
CA MET A 21 5.87 -3.41 4.57
C MET A 21 5.42 -2.86 3.22
N GLN A 22 5.61 -3.62 2.13
CA GLN A 22 5.16 -3.22 0.80
C GLN A 22 3.62 -3.23 0.68
N LEU A 23 2.96 -4.24 1.27
CA LEU A 23 1.50 -4.37 1.28
C LEU A 23 0.82 -3.25 2.06
N ASP A 24 1.37 -2.91 3.23
CA ASP A 24 0.87 -1.83 4.08
C ASP A 24 0.98 -0.45 3.41
N GLY A 25 1.86 -0.33 2.41
CA GLY A 25 1.97 0.88 1.61
C GLY A 25 2.66 2.04 2.33
N MET A 26 3.32 1.78 3.47
CA MET A 26 4.03 2.78 4.27
C MET A 26 4.96 3.66 3.43
N LYS A 27 5.70 3.07 2.48
CA LYS A 27 6.59 3.83 1.59
C LYS A 27 5.85 4.88 0.75
N LYS A 28 4.63 4.58 0.30
CA LYS A 28 3.79 5.56 -0.43
C LYS A 28 3.26 6.63 0.50
N GLU A 29 2.95 6.27 1.74
CA GLU A 29 2.47 7.22 2.73
C GLU A 29 3.56 8.19 3.18
N LEU A 30 4.78 7.70 3.43
CA LEU A 30 5.95 8.51 3.72
C LEU A 30 6.18 9.55 2.62
N LYS A 31 6.24 9.12 1.35
CA LYS A 31 6.37 10.05 0.21
C LYS A 31 5.26 11.10 0.11
N ARG A 32 4.04 10.77 0.51
CA ARG A 32 2.92 11.73 0.51
C ARG A 32 3.01 12.74 1.64
N ARG A 33 3.71 12.40 2.73
CA ARG A 33 3.88 13.25 3.91
C ARG A 33 5.17 14.08 3.88
N GLU A 34 6.08 13.82 2.94
CA GLU A 34 7.32 14.59 2.75
C GLU A 34 7.06 16.08 2.49
N TYR A 35 5.94 16.43 1.85
CA TYR A 35 5.58 17.81 1.51
C TYR A 35 4.11 18.09 1.82
N TYR A 36 3.78 19.35 2.05
CA TYR A 36 2.40 19.78 2.24
C TYR A 36 1.57 19.59 0.96
N GLU A 37 0.51 18.80 1.05
CA GLU A 37 -0.50 18.64 0.00
C GLU A 37 -1.73 19.48 0.33
N LYS A 38 -2.06 20.47 -0.53
CA LYS A 38 -3.26 21.30 -0.37
C LYS A 38 -4.52 20.41 -0.24
N PRO A 39 -5.50 20.76 0.64
CA PRO A 39 -6.70 19.93 0.85
C PRO A 39 -7.49 19.61 -0.43
N SER A 40 -7.51 20.52 -1.40
CA SER A 40 -8.14 20.28 -2.71
C SER A 40 -7.42 19.21 -3.54
N ALA A 41 -6.08 19.24 -3.55
CA ALA A 41 -5.25 18.22 -4.23
C ALA A 41 -5.43 16.85 -3.57
N LYS A 42 -5.42 16.80 -2.23
CA LYS A 42 -5.67 15.58 -1.46
C LYS A 42 -7.04 14.96 -1.78
N ARG A 43 -8.09 15.79 -1.86
CA ARG A 43 -9.45 15.35 -2.26
C ARG A 43 -9.46 14.76 -3.67
N ARG A 44 -8.88 15.46 -4.65
CA ARG A 44 -8.80 15.02 -6.05
C ARG A 44 -8.07 13.68 -6.17
N ARG A 45 -6.94 13.53 -5.47
CA ARG A 45 -6.17 12.28 -5.44
C ARG A 45 -6.96 11.13 -4.83
N LYS A 46 -7.61 11.33 -3.68
CA LYS A 46 -8.44 10.29 -3.02
C LYS A 46 -9.55 9.79 -3.95
N GLN A 47 -10.22 10.68 -4.67
CA GLN A 47 -11.24 10.30 -5.66
C GLN A 47 -10.64 9.51 -6.82
N ALA A 48 -9.51 9.94 -7.38
CA ALA A 48 -8.83 9.23 -8.45
C ALA A 48 -8.35 7.82 -8.02
N GLU A 49 -7.79 7.69 -6.82
CA GLU A 49 -7.36 6.41 -6.25
C GLU A 49 -8.53 5.46 -6.02
N SER A 50 -9.67 5.96 -5.52
CA SER A 50 -10.90 5.18 -5.35
C SER A 50 -11.43 4.66 -6.70
N LYS A 51 -11.55 5.53 -7.71
CA LYS A 51 -11.97 5.13 -9.07
C LYS A 51 -11.03 4.09 -9.67
N ARG A 52 -9.71 4.26 -9.51
CA ARG A 52 -8.71 3.28 -9.97
C ARG A 52 -8.85 1.94 -9.25
N LYS A 53 -9.11 1.94 -7.94
CA LYS A 53 -9.32 0.71 -7.15
C LYS A 53 -10.58 -0.02 -7.62
N LEU A 54 -11.68 0.70 -7.84
CA LEU A 54 -12.93 0.13 -8.34
C LEU A 54 -12.74 -0.52 -9.72
N ARG A 55 -12.11 0.18 -10.67
CA ARG A 55 -11.81 -0.37 -12.01
C ARG A 55 -10.97 -1.65 -11.94
N LYS A 56 -9.97 -1.69 -11.05
CA LYS A 56 -9.15 -2.89 -10.85
C LYS A 56 -9.94 -4.06 -10.25
N LEU A 57 -10.92 -3.79 -9.39
CA LEU A 57 -11.78 -4.81 -8.80
C LEU A 57 -12.72 -5.41 -9.85
N MET A 58 -13.36 -4.56 -10.66
CA MET A 58 -14.22 -4.98 -11.76
C MET A 58 -13.45 -5.87 -12.75
N MET A 59 -12.26 -5.43 -13.19
CA MET A 59 -11.39 -6.22 -14.08
C MET A 59 -10.91 -7.56 -13.52
N ARG A 60 -10.91 -7.74 -12.19
CA ARG A 60 -10.60 -9.04 -11.56
C ARG A 60 -11.83 -9.93 -11.55
N THR A 61 -12.97 -9.35 -11.16
CA THR A 61 -14.26 -10.05 -11.09
C THR A 61 -14.70 -10.57 -12.46
N GLU A 62 -14.38 -9.84 -13.54
CA GLU A 62 -14.68 -10.26 -14.93
C GLU A 62 -13.74 -11.37 -15.47
N ARG A 63 -12.62 -11.65 -14.80
CA ARG A 63 -11.65 -12.67 -15.20
C ARG A 63 -11.77 -13.98 -14.43
N ASP A 64 -12.48 -13.96 -13.31
CA ASP A 64 -12.84 -15.13 -12.52
C ASP A 64 -14.12 -15.76 -13.11
#